data_AF-A0AAV8Z993-F1
#
_entry.id   AF-A0AAV8Z993-F1
#
_cell.length_a   1.000
_cell.length_b   1.000
_cell.length_c   1.000
_cell.angle_alpha   90.00
_cell.angle_beta   90.00
_cell.angle_gamma   90.00
#
_symmetry.space_group_name_H-M   'P 1'
#
loop_
_entity.id
_entity.type
_entity.pdbx_description
1 polymer ?
#
loop_
_entity_poly.entity_id
_entity_poly.type
_entity_poly.pdbx_seq_one_letter_code
_entity_poly.pdbx_strand_id
1 'polypeptide(L)'
;MKAILITGPPGQYAVHLADFEKLALPVFEKSKKLLIIDEIGKMEMFSEKFQDSVRKVMMNKDIRFIATIPLKGGPVLVKQLKENRDSMLITVTELNRNHLLDEVVDLITK
;
A
#
# COMPACT_ATOMS: atom_id res chain seq x y z
N MET A 1 12.32 -9.62 -4.75
CA MET A 1 11.67 -9.54 -3.42
C MET A 1 11.71 -10.93 -2.82
N LYS A 2 12.49 -11.17 -1.75
CA LYS A 2 12.51 -12.48 -1.08
C LYS A 2 11.50 -12.42 0.07
N ALA A 3 10.34 -13.06 -0.12
CA ALA A 3 9.45 -13.37 0.99
C ALA A 3 10.08 -14.51 1.80
N ILE A 4 10.27 -14.29 3.11
CA ILE A 4 10.64 -15.38 4.02
C ILE A 4 9.34 -16.11 4.35
N LEU A 5 9.18 -17.31 3.78
CA LEU A 5 8.05 -18.20 4.03
C LEU A 5 8.42 -19.15 5.17
N ILE A 6 7.78 -19.01 6.33
CA ILE A 6 7.81 -20.02 7.39
C ILE A 6 6.61 -20.94 7.19
N THR A 7 6.86 -22.25 7.05
CA THR A 7 5.84 -23.25 6.69
C THR A 7 4.99 -23.66 7.90
N GLY A 8 3.69 -23.39 7.84
CA GLY A 8 2.63 -23.95 8.69
C GLY A 8 1.40 -24.30 7.85
N PRO A 9 0.36 -24.96 8.42
CA PRO A 9 -0.87 -25.27 7.68
C PRO A 9 -1.51 -23.99 7.09
N PRO A 10 -2.30 -24.09 6.00
CA PRO A 10 -2.83 -22.93 5.29
C PRO A 10 -3.52 -21.94 6.25
N GLY A 11 -2.99 -20.72 6.33
CA GLY A 11 -3.53 -19.66 7.18
C GLY A 11 -2.66 -19.25 8.39
N GLN A 12 -1.52 -19.89 8.65
CA GLN A 12 -0.59 -19.47 9.71
C GLN A 12 0.71 -18.91 9.13
N TYR A 13 0.65 -17.67 8.64
CA TYR A 13 1.84 -16.89 8.30
C TYR A 13 2.02 -15.76 9.31
N ALA A 14 3.26 -15.51 9.71
CA ALA A 14 3.64 -14.43 10.60
C ALA A 14 4.54 -13.43 9.84
N VAL A 15 4.41 -12.15 10.19
CA VAL A 15 5.25 -11.09 9.63
C VAL A 15 6.50 -10.96 10.47
N HIS A 16 7.68 -11.11 9.86
CA HIS A 16 8.92 -10.76 10.52
C HIS A 16 9.13 -9.24 10.47
N LEU A 17 8.62 -8.56 11.50
CA LEU A 17 8.47 -7.10 11.52
C LEU A 17 9.78 -6.35 11.31
N ALA A 18 10.87 -6.80 11.95
CA ALA A 18 12.16 -6.15 11.86
C ALA A 18 12.72 -6.14 10.43
N ASP A 19 12.58 -7.24 9.70
CA ASP A 19 13.05 -7.32 8.31
C ASP A 19 12.15 -6.53 7.37
N PHE A 20 10.83 -6.58 7.60
CA PHE A 20 9.88 -5.75 6.87
C PHE A 20 10.22 -4.27 7.02
N GLU A 21 10.38 -3.78 8.25
CA GLU A 21 10.70 -2.38 8.53
C GLU A 21 12.04 -1.97 7.90
N LYS A 22 13.07 -2.82 8.03
CA LYS A 22 14.40 -2.58 7.46
C LYS A 22 14.36 -2.41 5.94
N LEU A 23 13.45 -3.09 5.26
CA LEU A 23 13.32 -3.03 3.80
C LEU A 23 12.34 -1.95 3.34
N ALA A 24 11.18 -1.83 3.98
CA ALA A 24 10.08 -0.98 3.54
C ALA A 24 10.29 0.49 3.95
N LEU A 25 10.69 0.77 5.19
CA LEU A 25 10.78 2.15 5.69
C LEU A 25 11.74 3.04 4.90
N PRO A 26 12.93 2.57 4.46
CA PRO A 26 13.83 3.41 3.66
C PRO A 26 13.25 3.86 2.31
N VAL A 27 12.21 3.19 1.79
CA VAL A 27 11.57 3.57 0.53
C VAL A 27 10.83 4.90 0.68
N PHE A 28 10.16 5.12 1.81
CA PHE A 28 9.42 6.36 2.07
C PHE A 28 10.32 7.60 2.05
N GLU A 29 11.55 7.49 2.54
CA GLU A 29 12.52 8.59 2.56
C GLU A 29 13.14 8.86 1.18
N LYS A 30 13.32 7.81 0.37
CA LYS A 30 13.95 7.88 -0.95
C LYS A 30 12.98 8.31 -2.06
N SER A 31 11.69 8.02 -1.90
CA SER A 31 10.67 8.40 -2.88
C SER A 31 10.41 9.90 -2.85
N LYS A 32 10.71 10.59 -3.95
CA LYS A 32 10.56 12.06 -4.06
C LYS A 32 9.43 12.54 -4.97
N LYS A 33 8.90 11.67 -5.84
CA LYS A 33 7.90 12.04 -6.85
C LYS A 33 6.74 11.06 -6.94
N LEU A 34 7.04 9.76 -6.84
CA LEU A 34 6.06 8.69 -6.92
C LEU A 34 6.43 7.60 -5.91
N LEU A 35 5.46 7.20 -5.10
CA LEU A 35 5.55 6.05 -4.21
C LEU A 35 4.45 5.06 -4.60
N ILE A 36 4.83 3.80 -4.79
CA ILE A 36 3.93 2.70 -5.10
C ILE A 36 4.02 1.69 -3.96
N ILE A 37 2.87 1.32 -3.41
CA ILE A 37 2.76 0.26 -2.41
C ILE A 37 1.75 -0.76 -2.92
N ASP A 38 2.24 -1.92 -3.33
CA ASP A 38 1.36 -3.05 -3.57
C ASP A 38 1.04 -3.70 -2.23
N GLU A 39 -0.23 -3.60 -1.86
CA GLU A 39 -0.89 -4.04 -0.66
C GLU A 39 -0.57 -3.24 0.62
N ILE A 40 -1.60 -2.54 1.13
CA ILE A 40 -1.67 -2.04 2.50
C ILE A 40 -2.75 -2.84 3.20
N GLY A 41 -2.34 -4.01 3.70
CA GLY A 41 -3.22 -5.04 4.22
C GLY A 41 -3.11 -5.22 5.73
N LYS A 42 -3.53 -6.39 6.23
CA LYS A 42 -3.45 -6.70 7.66
C LYS A 42 -2.00 -6.86 8.13
N MET A 43 -1.13 -7.38 7.26
CA MET A 43 0.23 -7.80 7.61
C MET A 43 1.16 -6.61 7.83
N GLU A 44 1.11 -5.62 6.95
CA GLU A 44 1.96 -4.42 7.01
C GLU A 44 1.58 -3.53 8.20
N MET A 45 0.33 -3.62 8.65
CA MET A 45 -0.22 -2.84 9.76
C MET A 45 0.27 -3.30 11.14
N PHE A 46 1.01 -4.40 11.23
CA PHE A 46 1.74 -4.72 12.46
C PHE A 46 2.91 -3.75 12.73
N SER A 47 3.35 -2.96 11.74
CA SER A 47 4.37 -1.92 11.95
C SER A 47 3.72 -0.55 12.14
N GLU A 48 3.82 -0.01 13.36
CA GLU A 48 3.41 1.37 13.65
C GLU A 48 4.24 2.38 12.84
N LYS A 49 5.53 2.11 12.63
CA LYS A 49 6.40 2.98 11.83
C LYS A 49 5.98 3.05 10.37
N PHE A 50 5.57 1.90 9.80
CA PHE A 50 5.05 1.86 8.44
C PHE A 50 3.73 2.60 8.34
N GLN A 51 2.84 2.37 9.30
CA GLN A 51 1.58 3.09 9.44
C GLN A 51 1.77 4.62 9.46
N ASP A 52 2.72 5.11 10.25
CA ASP A 52 3.03 6.54 10.33
C ASP A 52 3.63 7.07 9.03
N SER A 53 4.49 6.28 8.38
CA SER A 53 5.11 6.65 7.10
C SER A 53 4.07 6.78 5.98
N VAL A 54 3.08 5.87 5.93
CA VAL A 54 1.96 5.97 5.00
C VAL A 54 1.14 7.23 5.25
N ARG A 55 0.80 7.55 6.51
CA ARG A 55 0.06 8.79 6.85
C ARG A 55 0.82 10.05 6.43
N LYS A 56 2.13 10.09 6.67
CA LYS A 56 2.99 11.21 6.24
C LYS A 56 2.96 11.40 4.73
N VAL A 57 3.04 10.32 3.96
CA VAL A 57 2.97 10.39 2.49
C VAL A 57 1.58 10.80 2.02
N MET A 58 0.51 10.30 2.63
CA MET A 58 -0.86 10.72 2.31
C MET A 58 -1.07 12.24 2.47
N MET A 59 -0.35 12.88 3.41
CA MET A 59 -0.42 14.33 3.64
C MET A 59 0.56 15.13 2.76
N ASN A 60 1.46 14.46 2.05
CA ASN A 60 2.50 15.12 1.26
C ASN A 60 2.03 15.32 -0.19
N LYS A 61 1.77 16.58 -0.56
CA LYS A 61 1.30 16.95 -1.91
C LYS A 61 2.37 16.90 -2.99
N ASP A 62 3.66 16.81 -2.62
CA ASP A 62 4.78 16.76 -3.55
C ASP A 62 5.06 15.32 -4.06
N ILE A 63 4.45 14.31 -3.42
CA ILE A 63 4.63 12.90 -3.75
C ILE A 63 3.32 12.32 -4.24
N ARG A 64 3.30 11.81 -5.47
CA ARG A 64 2.20 10.97 -5.95
C ARG A 64 2.24 9.62 -5.25
N PHE A 65 1.09 9.15 -4.81
CA PHE A 65 0.96 7.94 -4.02
C PHE A 65 -0.04 6.99 -4.66
N ILE A 66 0.41 5.80 -5.03
CA ILE A 66 -0.45 4.72 -5.52
C ILE A 66 -0.36 3.58 -4.51
N ALA A 67 -1.52 3.07 -4.08
CA ALA A 67 -1.55 1.89 -3.24
C ALA A 67 -2.74 0.99 -3.56
N THR A 68 -2.56 -0.32 -3.37
CA THR A 68 -3.68 -1.28 -3.36
C THR A 68 -4.08 -1.56 -1.91
N ILE A 69 -5.39 -1.67 -1.67
CA ILE A 69 -5.97 -1.91 -0.35
C ILE A 69 -7.03 -3.01 -0.43
N PRO A 70 -7.27 -3.78 0.64
CA PRO A 70 -8.27 -4.82 0.62
C PRO A 70 -9.67 -4.24 0.40
N LEU A 71 -10.48 -4.91 -0.43
CA LEU A 71 -11.84 -4.47 -0.75
C LEU A 71 -12.73 -4.40 0.50
N LYS A 72 -12.68 -5.43 1.35
CA LYS A 72 -13.50 -5.57 2.56
C LYS A 72 -12.64 -5.64 3.81
N GLY A 73 -13.13 -5.04 4.89
CA GLY A 73 -12.43 -4.99 6.16
C GLY A 73 -11.11 -4.22 6.06
N GLY A 74 -10.22 -4.51 7.00
CA GLY A 74 -8.90 -3.92 7.09
C GLY A 74 -8.69 -3.10 8.37
N PRO A 75 -7.45 -2.79 8.71
CA PRO A 75 -7.12 -1.93 9.85
C PRO A 75 -7.60 -0.48 9.65
N VAL A 76 -7.57 0.32 10.72
CA VAL A 76 -8.06 1.72 10.71
C VAL A 76 -7.48 2.55 9.56
N LEU A 77 -6.19 2.38 9.25
CA LEU A 77 -5.54 3.09 8.15
C LEU A 77 -6.18 2.79 6.78
N VAL A 78 -6.62 1.56 6.53
CA VAL A 78 -7.31 1.20 5.28
C VAL A 78 -8.61 1.98 5.13
N LYS A 79 -9.35 2.15 6.23
CA LYS A 79 -10.56 2.98 6.24
C LYS A 79 -10.23 4.45 5.94
N GLN A 80 -9.18 4.98 6.57
CA GLN A 80 -8.71 6.35 6.33
C GLN A 80 -8.31 6.57 4.86
N LEU A 81 -7.65 5.59 4.23
CA LEU A 81 -7.29 5.62 2.81
C LEU A 81 -8.54 5.65 1.91
N LYS A 82 -9.56 4.83 2.21
CA LYS A 82 -10.82 4.80 1.43
C LYS A 82 -11.63 6.09 1.55
N GLU A 83 -11.59 6.73 2.71
CA GLU A 83 -12.37 7.94 3.02
C GLU A 83 -11.61 9.23 2.66
N ASN A 84 -10.36 9.13 2.20
CA ASN A 84 -9.56 10.28 1.82
C ASN A 84 -10.12 10.95 0.57
N ARG A 85 -10.66 12.17 0.73
CA ARG A 85 -11.29 12.94 -0.36
C ARG A 85 -10.29 13.45 -1.41
N ASP A 86 -9.02 13.52 -1.05
CA ASP A 86 -7.94 13.92 -1.97
C ASP A 86 -7.39 12.72 -2.77
N SER A 87 -7.91 11.51 -2.53
CA SER A 87 -7.51 10.29 -3.23
C SER A 87 -8.59 9.84 -4.20
N MET A 88 -8.16 9.30 -5.33
CA MET A 88 -9.05 8.61 -6.27
C MET A 88 -9.08 7.13 -5.92
N LEU A 89 -10.26 6.62 -5.54
CA LEU A 89 -10.46 5.22 -5.21
C LEU A 89 -11.04 4.47 -6.40
N ILE A 90 -10.28 3.54 -6.97
CA ILE A 90 -10.75 2.64 -8.03
C ILE A 90 -11.00 1.25 -7.46
N THR A 91 -12.21 0.73 -7.68
CA THR A 91 -12.51 -0.68 -7.38
C THR A 91 -12.20 -1.54 -8.60
N VAL A 92 -11.22 -2.43 -8.46
CA VAL A 92 -10.86 -3.37 -9.52
C VAL A 92 -11.91 -4.48 -9.62
N THR A 93 -12.37 -4.75 -10.84
CA THR A 93 -13.34 -5.78 -11.20
C THR A 93 -12.82 -6.57 -12.39
N GLU A 94 -13.42 -7.71 -12.70
CA GLU A 94 -13.03 -8.50 -13.88
C GLU A 94 -13.17 -7.70 -15.19
N LEU A 95 -14.15 -6.79 -15.25
CA LEU A 95 -14.44 -5.98 -16.43
C LEU A 95 -13.41 -4.87 -16.68
N ASN A 96 -12.87 -4.25 -15.62
CA ASN A 96 -11.93 -3.14 -15.76
C ASN A 96 -10.45 -3.53 -15.64
N ARG A 97 -10.13 -4.71 -15.09
CA ARG A 97 -8.74 -5.09 -14.75
C ARG A 97 -7.74 -4.94 -15.91
N ASN A 98 -8.16 -5.27 -17.14
CA ASN A 98 -7.26 -5.31 -18.30
C ASN A 98 -7.02 -3.92 -18.91
N HIS A 99 -7.88 -2.95 -18.63
CA HIS A 99 -7.79 -1.59 -19.15
C HIS A 99 -7.33 -0.57 -18.10
N LEU A 100 -7.34 -0.96 -16.81
CA LEU A 100 -6.99 -0.11 -15.69
C LEU A 100 -5.56 0.43 -15.76
N LEU A 101 -4.64 -0.30 -16.40
CA LEU A 101 -3.26 0.14 -16.56
C LEU A 101 -3.18 1.50 -17.25
N ASP A 102 -3.86 1.64 -18.38
CA ASP A 102 -3.83 2.87 -19.19
C ASP A 102 -4.41 4.05 -18.40
N GLU A 103 -5.53 3.82 -17.71
CA GLU A 103 -6.18 4.82 -16.85
C GLU A 103 -5.25 5.30 -15.73
N VAL A 104 -4.59 4.38 -15.02
CA VAL A 104 -3.67 4.72 -13.92
C VAL A 104 -2.43 5.45 -14.45
N VAL A 105 -1.87 5.01 -15.58
CA VAL A 105 -0.70 5.66 -16.19
C VAL A 105 -1.03 7.10 -16.58
N ASP A 106 -2.18 7.34 -17.20
CA ASP A 106 -2.63 8.69 -17.58
C ASP A 106 -2.77 9.62 -16.37
N LEU A 107 -3.26 9.11 -15.24
CA LEU A 107 -3.45 9.90 -14.02
C LEU A 107 -2.14 10.29 -13.33
N ILE A 108 -1.09 9.48 -13.47
CA ILE A 108 0.21 9.71 -12.82
C ILE A 108 1.25 10.32 -13.74
N THR A 109 0.93 10.58 -15.00
CA THR A 109 1.83 11.20 -15.98
C THR A 109 1.41 12.61 -16.35
N LYS A 110 0.13 12.96 -16.18
CA LYS A 110 -0.37 14.33 -16.17
C LYS A 110 0.22 15.12 -14.99
#